data_AF-A0AAV7B4R5-F1
#
_entry.id   AF-A0AAV7B4R5-F1
#
_cell.length_a   1.000
_cell.length_b   1.000
_cell.length_c   1.000
_cell.angle_alpha   90.00
_cell.angle_beta   90.00
_cell.angle_gamma   90.00
#
_symmetry.space_group_name_H-M   'P 1'
#
loop_
_entity.id
_entity.type
_entity.pdbx_description
1 polymer ?
#
loop_
_entity_poly.entity_id
_entity_poly.type
_entity_poly.pdbx_seq_one_letter_code
_entity_poly.pdbx_strand_id
1 'polypeptide(L)'
;MYFVKVSWGWTFLCLLPFIALTSYVATRSLGTVFRRLGALLVGSMIWFTCTKFFILIENATGTCYNSSALLDIRPGFTDKRSCISSGGFWDGFDISGHSFLLPYCTLMILEEAAVAHFVRFEKSWQKHLINFLTLSLAFLIFVWIFMFFCTSIYFHDFSQKLLGTSFGILGWYVTYKQWYLMPYSPGLPLRSANKEGKRGYNK
;
A
#
# COMPACT_ATOMS: atom_id res chain seq x y z
N MET A 1 6.11 13.24 11.52
CA MET A 1 6.39 11.83 11.12
C MET A 1 5.32 10.80 11.54
N TYR A 2 4.43 11.07 12.51
CA TYR A 2 3.42 10.06 12.92
C TYR A 2 2.31 9.81 11.88
N PHE A 3 1.91 10.83 11.11
CA PHE A 3 0.87 10.70 10.09
C PHE A 3 1.19 9.63 9.03
N VAL A 4 2.47 9.50 8.66
CA VAL A 4 2.92 8.56 7.61
C VAL A 4 2.97 7.11 8.13
N LYS A 5 3.22 6.91 9.44
CA LYS A 5 3.12 5.58 10.05
C LYS A 5 1.70 5.01 9.97
N VAL A 6 0.70 5.86 9.78
CA VAL A 6 -0.73 5.49 9.68
C VAL A 6 -1.24 5.60 8.24
N SER A 7 -0.36 5.73 7.23
CA SER A 7 -0.77 5.84 5.82
C SER A 7 -1.68 4.70 5.36
N TRP A 8 -1.41 3.47 5.81
CA TRP A 8 -2.28 2.33 5.54
C TRP A 8 -3.67 2.50 6.19
N GLY A 9 -3.72 2.97 7.45
CA GLY A 9 -4.97 3.20 8.18
C GLY A 9 -5.89 4.21 7.50
N TRP A 10 -5.35 5.33 7.01
CA TRP A 10 -6.12 6.32 6.26
C TRP A 10 -6.63 5.77 4.93
N THR A 11 -5.79 5.01 4.22
CA THR A 11 -6.16 4.37 2.95
C THR A 11 -7.28 3.36 3.17
N PHE A 12 -7.16 2.53 4.20
CA PHE A 12 -8.18 1.57 4.61
C PHE A 12 -9.50 2.25 4.97
N LEU A 13 -9.45 3.30 5.79
CA LEU A 13 -10.63 4.05 6.24
C LEU A 13 -11.42 4.66 5.08
N CYS A 14 -10.74 5.20 4.06
CA CYS A 14 -11.41 5.79 2.90
C CYS A 14 -11.88 4.72 1.90
N LEU A 15 -11.09 3.65 1.66
CA LEU A 15 -11.44 2.62 0.69
C LEU A 15 -12.56 1.70 1.17
N LEU A 16 -12.66 1.39 2.47
CA LEU A 16 -13.70 0.51 3.01
C LEU A 16 -15.12 0.97 2.64
N PRO A 17 -15.57 2.20 2.99
CA PRO A 17 -16.91 2.66 2.64
C PRO A 17 -17.07 2.84 1.12
N PHE A 18 -16.00 3.20 0.41
CA PHE A 18 -16.02 3.37 -1.04
C PHE A 18 -16.27 2.05 -1.78
N ILE A 19 -15.50 1.01 -1.47
CA ILE A 19 -15.64 -0.33 -2.05
C ILE A 19 -16.98 -0.93 -1.67
N ALA A 20 -17.41 -0.79 -0.41
CA ALA A 20 -18.70 -1.29 0.05
C ALA A 20 -19.87 -0.66 -0.73
N LEU A 21 -19.90 0.66 -0.84
CA LEU A 21 -20.96 1.39 -1.54
C LEU A 21 -20.99 1.05 -3.03
N THR A 22 -19.85 1.14 -3.72
CA THR A 22 -19.78 0.90 -5.17
C THR A 22 -20.14 -0.54 -5.52
N SER A 23 -19.63 -1.52 -4.77
CA SER A 23 -19.91 -2.94 -5.00
C SER A 23 -21.38 -3.28 -4.71
N TYR A 24 -21.95 -2.71 -3.65
CA TYR A 24 -23.35 -2.92 -3.31
C TYR A 24 -24.30 -2.31 -4.35
N VAL A 25 -24.04 -1.08 -4.78
CA VAL A 25 -24.88 -0.41 -5.79
C VAL A 25 -24.81 -1.14 -7.12
N ALA A 26 -23.64 -1.64 -7.51
CA ALA A 26 -23.47 -2.31 -8.79
C ALA A 26 -24.02 -3.75 -8.84
N THR A 27 -23.94 -4.51 -7.75
CA THR A 27 -24.27 -5.95 -7.76
C THR A 27 -25.50 -6.31 -6.92
N ARG A 28 -25.92 -5.44 -6.00
CA ARG A 28 -26.97 -5.69 -5.00
C ARG A 28 -26.76 -6.96 -4.16
N SER A 29 -25.51 -7.46 -4.07
CA SER A 29 -25.14 -8.71 -3.39
C SER A 29 -24.13 -8.45 -2.26
N LEU A 30 -24.51 -8.80 -1.03
CA LEU A 30 -23.60 -8.69 0.13
C LEU A 30 -22.40 -9.64 0.03
N GLY A 31 -22.58 -10.83 -0.53
CA GLY A 31 -21.46 -11.77 -0.73
C GLY A 31 -20.38 -11.19 -1.65
N THR A 32 -20.80 -10.48 -2.70
CA THR A 32 -19.84 -9.79 -3.58
C THR A 32 -19.15 -8.63 -2.85
N VAL A 33 -19.88 -7.87 -2.03
CA VAL A 33 -19.29 -6.80 -1.20
C VAL A 33 -18.21 -7.35 -0.27
N PHE A 34 -18.50 -8.40 0.50
CA PHE A 34 -17.49 -9.01 1.40
C PHE A 34 -16.29 -9.55 0.63
N ARG A 35 -16.51 -10.20 -0.53
CA ARG A 35 -15.42 -10.65 -1.39
C ARG A 35 -14.55 -9.49 -1.84
N ARG A 36 -15.13 -8.36 -2.28
CA ARG A 36 -14.41 -7.15 -2.69
C ARG A 36 -13.64 -6.52 -1.53
N LEU A 37 -14.25 -6.45 -0.34
CA LEU A 37 -13.58 -5.97 0.88
C LEU A 37 -12.37 -6.84 1.27
N GLY A 38 -12.34 -8.10 0.84
CA GLY A 38 -11.16 -8.97 0.93
C GLY A 38 -9.90 -8.36 0.31
N ALA A 39 -10.02 -7.41 -0.64
CA ALA A 39 -8.87 -6.71 -1.20
C ALA A 39 -8.11 -5.87 -0.14
N LEU A 40 -8.82 -5.33 0.85
CA LEU A 40 -8.21 -4.59 1.96
C LEU A 40 -7.50 -5.52 2.95
N LEU A 41 -8.04 -6.74 3.15
CA LEU A 41 -7.35 -7.76 3.93
C LEU A 41 -6.04 -8.16 3.25
N VAL A 42 -6.08 -8.46 1.95
CA VAL A 42 -4.90 -8.78 1.15
C VAL A 42 -3.87 -7.65 1.22
N GLY A 43 -4.30 -6.39 1.05
CA GLY A 43 -3.38 -5.25 1.16
C GLY A 43 -2.73 -5.12 2.53
N SER A 44 -3.48 -5.41 3.60
CA SER A 44 -2.93 -5.43 4.96
C SER A 44 -1.89 -6.53 5.13
N MET A 45 -2.12 -7.72 4.57
CA MET A 45 -1.17 -8.84 4.61
C MET A 45 0.11 -8.53 3.82
N ILE A 46 0.00 -7.92 2.64
CA ILE A 46 1.16 -7.50 1.83
C ILE A 46 1.97 -6.46 2.59
N TRP A 47 1.33 -5.41 3.11
CA TRP A 47 2.01 -4.39 3.91
C TRP A 47 2.74 -4.99 5.11
N PHE A 48 2.07 -5.84 5.89
CA PHE A 48 2.67 -6.49 7.04
C PHE A 48 3.86 -7.39 6.65
N THR A 49 3.71 -8.19 5.60
CA THR A 49 4.77 -9.11 5.14
C THR A 49 5.99 -8.35 4.63
N CYS A 50 5.79 -7.33 3.77
CA CYS A 50 6.90 -6.51 3.25
C CYS A 50 7.62 -5.75 4.35
N THR A 51 6.90 -5.15 5.30
CA THR A 51 7.55 -4.43 6.42
C THR A 51 8.35 -5.36 7.31
N LYS A 52 7.85 -6.57 7.59
CA LYS A 52 8.62 -7.61 8.32
C LYS A 52 9.85 -8.06 7.54
N PHE A 53 9.72 -8.22 6.23
CA PHE A 53 10.84 -8.57 5.37
C PHE A 53 11.92 -7.48 5.36
N PHE A 54 11.55 -6.20 5.29
CA PHE A 54 12.51 -5.09 5.34
C PHE A 54 13.27 -5.04 6.68
N ILE A 55 12.58 -5.26 7.80
CA ILE A 55 13.22 -5.36 9.12
C ILE A 55 14.19 -6.54 9.18
N LEU A 56 13.84 -7.68 8.57
CA LEU A 56 14.72 -8.84 8.51
C LEU A 56 16.00 -8.52 7.72
N ILE A 57 15.88 -7.86 6.57
CA ILE A 57 17.03 -7.44 5.76
C ILE A 57 17.91 -6.45 6.52
N GLU A 58 17.31 -5.46 7.19
CA GLU A 58 18.06 -4.50 7.99
C GLU A 58 18.82 -5.19 9.14
N ASN A 59 18.18 -6.12 9.85
CA ASN A 59 18.83 -6.87 10.91
C ASN A 59 19.92 -7.83 10.39
N ALA A 60 19.73 -8.42 9.21
CA ALA A 60 20.68 -9.35 8.62
C ALA A 60 21.93 -8.65 8.04
N THR A 61 21.78 -7.41 7.57
CA THR A 61 22.87 -6.63 6.98
C THR A 61 23.54 -5.69 7.96
N GLY A 62 22.91 -5.41 9.10
CA GLY A 62 23.35 -4.38 10.01
C GLY A 62 24.34 -4.85 11.07
N THR A 63 25.11 -3.88 11.56
CA THR A 63 26.12 -4.03 12.61
C THR A 63 25.89 -2.98 13.69
N CYS A 64 26.13 -3.37 14.94
CA CYS A 64 26.05 -2.46 16.09
C CYS A 64 27.44 -1.85 16.38
N TYR A 65 27.47 -0.56 16.66
CA TYR A 65 28.67 0.22 16.97
C TYR A 65 28.52 0.95 18.31
N ASN A 66 29.64 1.24 18.98
CA ASN A 66 29.63 2.02 20.22
C ASN A 66 29.46 3.53 19.96
N SER A 67 29.75 4.02 18.75
CA SER A 67 29.66 5.43 18.39
C SER A 67 29.16 5.64 16.95
N SER A 68 28.69 6.85 16.66
CA SER A 68 28.29 7.28 15.31
C SER A 68 29.45 7.42 14.32
N ALA A 69 30.70 7.30 14.78
CA ALA A 69 31.87 7.29 13.90
C ALA A 69 32.03 5.97 13.13
N LEU A 70 31.29 4.91 13.50
CA LEU A 70 31.31 3.59 12.85
C LEU A 70 32.68 2.90 12.83
N LEU A 71 33.57 3.25 13.77
CA LEU A 71 34.94 2.70 13.87
C LEU A 71 35.07 1.55 14.87
N ASP A 72 34.15 1.46 15.84
CA ASP A 72 34.23 0.52 16.95
C ASP A 72 32.97 -0.34 17.05
N ILE A 73 33.10 -1.61 16.67
CA ILE A 73 32.01 -2.59 16.61
C ILE A 73 31.68 -3.04 18.03
N ARG A 74 30.39 -3.04 18.35
CA ARG A 74 29.84 -3.55 19.60
C ARG A 74 29.36 -4.99 19.41
N PRO A 75 30.12 -6.01 19.84
CA PRO A 75 29.75 -7.41 19.65
C PRO A 75 28.55 -7.81 20.52
N GLY A 76 27.84 -8.86 20.11
CA GLY A 76 26.75 -9.46 20.89
C GLY A 76 25.34 -8.93 20.58
N PHE A 77 25.18 -8.03 19.62
CA PHE A 77 23.88 -7.50 19.18
C PHE A 77 23.58 -7.89 17.74
N THR A 78 22.52 -8.67 17.52
CA THR A 78 22.09 -9.15 16.19
C THR A 78 20.85 -8.43 15.66
N ASP A 79 20.25 -7.54 16.45
CA ASP A 79 19.07 -6.79 16.05
C ASP A 79 19.19 -5.31 16.45
N LYS A 80 18.64 -4.46 15.58
CA LYS A 80 18.65 -3.00 15.73
C LYS A 80 18.06 -2.54 17.06
N ARG A 81 17.00 -3.21 17.53
CA ARG A 81 16.27 -2.79 18.73
C ARG A 81 17.12 -2.99 19.97
N SER A 82 17.72 -4.17 20.12
CA SER A 82 18.61 -4.49 21.23
C SER A 82 19.84 -3.59 21.23
N CYS A 83 20.45 -3.34 20.06
CA CYS A 83 21.58 -2.41 19.91
C CYS A 83 21.25 -0.99 20.40
N ILE A 84 20.16 -0.39 19.89
CA ILE A 84 19.76 0.98 20.24
C ILE A 84 19.34 1.06 21.73
N SER A 85 18.60 0.07 22.22
CA SER A 85 18.18 0.06 23.64
C SER A 85 19.35 -0.03 24.62
N SER A 86 20.50 -0.54 24.15
CA SER A 86 21.73 -0.64 24.93
C SER A 86 22.67 0.57 24.75
N GLY A 87 22.20 1.64 24.09
CA GLY A 87 22.97 2.85 23.82
C GLY A 87 23.90 2.77 22.61
N GLY A 88 23.80 1.70 21.80
CA GLY A 88 24.60 1.52 20.59
C GLY A 88 24.02 2.23 19.37
N PHE A 89 24.84 2.38 18.34
CA PHE A 89 24.49 2.92 17.03
C PHE A 89 24.37 1.77 16.03
N TRP A 90 23.24 1.69 15.32
CA TRP A 90 23.01 0.67 14.32
C TRP A 90 23.22 1.23 12.92
N ASP A 91 24.03 0.55 12.12
CA ASP A 91 24.19 0.83 10.69
C ASP A 91 23.91 -0.44 9.90
N GLY A 92 23.01 -0.36 8.93
CA GLY A 92 22.52 -1.50 8.16
C GLY A 92 21.68 -1.05 6.98
N PHE A 93 21.38 -1.98 6.07
CA PHE A 93 20.65 -1.65 4.85
C PHE A 93 19.14 -1.51 5.14
N ASP A 94 18.70 -0.26 5.33
CA ASP A 94 17.30 0.07 5.64
C ASP A 94 16.49 0.39 4.36
N ILE A 95 15.73 -0.59 3.88
CA ILE A 95 14.81 -0.38 2.75
C ILE A 95 13.69 0.57 3.17
N SER A 96 13.52 1.67 2.42
CA SER A 96 12.54 2.69 2.79
C SER A 96 11.10 2.16 2.71
N GLY A 97 10.51 1.85 3.87
CA GLY A 97 9.12 1.43 4.00
C GLY A 97 8.11 2.48 3.51
N HIS A 98 8.48 3.76 3.55
CA HIS A 98 7.67 4.87 3.02
C HIS A 98 7.66 4.87 1.48
N SER A 99 8.82 4.64 0.86
CA SER A 99 8.91 4.46 -0.59
C SER A 99 8.17 3.22 -1.08
N PHE A 100 7.93 2.23 -0.22
CA PHE A 100 7.04 1.11 -0.50
C PHE A 100 5.56 1.46 -0.34
N LEU A 101 5.15 1.93 0.85
CA LEU A 101 3.74 2.02 1.22
C LEU A 101 2.99 3.12 0.45
N LEU A 102 3.64 4.27 0.19
CA LEU A 102 2.97 5.40 -0.46
C LEU A 102 2.61 5.13 -1.93
N PRO A 103 3.52 4.59 -2.77
CA PRO A 103 3.16 4.17 -4.13
C PRO A 103 2.15 3.02 -4.12
N TYR A 104 2.29 2.05 -3.21
CA TYR A 104 1.36 0.92 -3.11
C TYR A 104 -0.07 1.38 -2.83
N CYS A 105 -0.27 2.23 -1.82
CA CYS A 105 -1.57 2.82 -1.51
C CYS A 105 -2.13 3.63 -2.68
N THR A 106 -1.30 4.46 -3.32
CA THR A 106 -1.71 5.27 -4.48
C THR A 106 -2.24 4.40 -5.62
N LEU A 107 -1.50 3.36 -5.99
CA LEU A 107 -1.91 2.44 -7.07
C LEU A 107 -3.18 1.66 -6.71
N MET A 108 -3.32 1.22 -5.46
CA MET A 108 -4.54 0.56 -4.98
C MET A 108 -5.76 1.50 -5.05
N ILE A 109 -5.62 2.74 -4.60
CA ILE A 109 -6.69 3.74 -4.68
C ILE A 109 -7.07 4.00 -6.13
N LEU A 110 -6.09 4.14 -7.05
CA LEU A 110 -6.35 4.39 -8.46
C LEU A 110 -7.16 3.26 -9.12
N GLU A 111 -6.85 2.00 -8.82
CA GLU A 111 -7.60 0.86 -9.35
C GLU A 111 -9.03 0.82 -8.80
N GLU A 112 -9.20 0.92 -7.47
CA GLU A 112 -10.52 0.84 -6.84
C GLU A 112 -11.40 2.03 -7.21
N ALA A 113 -10.85 3.25 -7.22
CA ALA A 113 -11.58 4.48 -7.53
C ALA A 113 -12.12 4.50 -8.97
N ALA A 114 -11.47 3.78 -9.89
CA ALA A 114 -11.84 3.78 -11.30
C ALA A 114 -13.27 3.26 -11.55
N VAL A 115 -13.88 2.53 -10.60
CA VAL A 115 -15.24 2.02 -10.70
C VAL A 115 -16.31 3.12 -10.60
N ALA A 116 -16.04 4.22 -9.90
CA ALA A 116 -17.03 5.25 -9.60
C ALA A 116 -17.62 5.91 -10.85
N HIS A 117 -16.86 6.00 -11.93
CA HIS A 117 -17.33 6.57 -13.20
C HIS A 117 -18.32 5.66 -13.96
N PHE A 118 -18.36 4.36 -13.64
CA PHE A 118 -19.18 3.38 -14.37
C PHE A 118 -20.46 3.01 -13.62
N VAL A 119 -20.48 3.17 -12.30
CA VAL A 119 -21.64 2.84 -11.48
C VAL A 119 -22.66 3.96 -11.56
N ARG A 120 -23.90 3.62 -11.90
CA ARG A 120 -25.03 4.56 -11.89
C ARG A 120 -25.66 4.58 -10.49
N PHE A 121 -25.52 5.70 -9.81
CA PHE A 121 -26.15 5.95 -8.51
C PHE A 121 -27.52 6.56 -8.73
N GLU A 122 -28.58 5.88 -8.31
CA GLU A 122 -29.96 6.33 -8.51
C GLU A 122 -30.37 7.36 -7.44
N LYS A 123 -30.03 7.10 -6.17
CA LYS A 123 -30.47 7.96 -5.05
C LYS A 123 -29.55 9.16 -4.87
N SER A 124 -30.13 10.32 -4.54
CA SER A 124 -29.38 11.57 -4.34
C SER A 124 -28.29 11.44 -3.26
N TRP A 125 -28.62 10.86 -2.09
CA TRP A 125 -27.64 10.66 -1.02
C TRP A 125 -26.47 9.75 -1.42
N GLN A 126 -26.69 8.76 -2.31
CA GLN A 126 -25.63 7.90 -2.83
C GLN A 126 -24.66 8.69 -3.71
N LYS A 127 -25.18 9.61 -4.53
CA LYS A 127 -24.38 10.51 -5.37
C LYS A 127 -23.53 11.45 -4.52
N HIS A 128 -24.11 12.07 -3.50
CA HIS A 128 -23.36 12.94 -2.59
C HIS A 128 -22.28 12.16 -1.84
N LEU A 129 -22.60 10.97 -1.33
CA LEU A 129 -21.65 10.13 -0.61
C LEU A 129 -20.50 9.65 -1.50
N ILE A 130 -20.76 9.14 -2.70
CA ILE A 130 -19.68 8.68 -3.59
C ILE A 130 -18.79 9.84 -4.04
N ASN A 131 -19.36 11.03 -4.30
CA ASN A 131 -18.59 12.20 -4.65
C ASN A 131 -17.67 12.61 -3.50
N PHE A 132 -18.19 12.67 -2.28
CA PHE A 132 -17.39 12.95 -1.08
C PHE A 132 -16.25 11.93 -0.90
N LEU A 133 -16.54 10.63 -1.01
CA LEU A 133 -15.54 9.57 -0.89
C LEU A 133 -14.49 9.65 -2.02
N THR A 134 -14.91 9.94 -3.25
CA THR A 134 -14.00 10.10 -4.40
C THR A 134 -13.07 11.29 -4.20
N LEU A 135 -13.58 12.44 -3.75
CA LEU A 135 -12.79 13.61 -3.42
C LEU A 135 -11.81 13.33 -2.27
N SER A 136 -12.25 12.60 -1.25
CA SER A 136 -11.41 12.18 -0.13
C SER A 136 -10.24 11.28 -0.60
N LEU A 137 -10.51 10.33 -1.48
CA LEU A 137 -9.49 9.46 -2.07
C LEU A 137 -8.52 10.23 -2.98
N ALA A 138 -9.02 11.19 -3.77
CA ALA A 138 -8.17 12.04 -4.60
C ALA A 138 -7.25 12.93 -3.76
N PHE A 139 -7.78 13.54 -2.70
CA PHE A 139 -6.98 14.28 -1.72
C PHE A 139 -5.92 13.40 -1.07
N LEU A 140 -6.29 12.16 -0.71
CA LEU A 140 -5.37 11.22 -0.10
C LEU A 140 -4.22 10.83 -1.05
N ILE A 141 -4.50 10.60 -2.34
CA ILE A 141 -3.48 10.40 -3.37
C ILE A 141 -2.53 11.60 -3.44
N PHE A 142 -3.09 12.82 -3.48
CA PHE A 142 -2.27 14.04 -3.52
C PHE A 142 -1.30 14.11 -2.32
N VAL A 143 -1.80 13.82 -1.12
CA VAL A 143 -0.98 13.77 0.10
C VAL A 143 0.10 12.69 0.00
N TRP A 144 -0.19 11.51 -0.55
CA TRP A 144 0.80 10.45 -0.72
C TRP A 144 1.88 10.77 -1.75
N ILE A 145 1.51 11.39 -2.86
CA ILE A 145 2.48 11.85 -3.86
C ILE A 145 3.38 12.93 -3.26
N PHE A 146 2.80 13.90 -2.56
CA PHE A 146 3.56 14.95 -1.90
C PHE A 146 4.51 14.39 -0.84
N MET A 147 4.04 13.48 0.01
CA MET A 147 4.86 12.81 1.02
C MET A 147 5.98 11.95 0.40
N PHE A 148 5.70 11.28 -0.71
CA PHE A 148 6.71 10.52 -1.43
C PHE A 148 7.79 11.44 -2.00
N PHE A 149 7.40 12.59 -2.56
CA PHE A 149 8.33 13.62 -3.03
C PHE A 149 9.18 14.22 -1.90
N CYS A 150 8.58 14.54 -0.75
CA CYS A 150 9.36 14.95 0.42
C CYS A 150 10.33 13.84 0.88
N THR A 151 9.87 12.58 0.89
CA THR A 151 10.72 11.44 1.28
C THR A 151 11.87 11.25 0.29
N SER A 152 11.65 11.46 -1.01
CA SER A 152 12.68 11.31 -2.03
C SER A 152 13.76 12.40 -1.95
N ILE A 153 13.42 13.60 -1.49
CA ILE A 153 14.38 14.71 -1.32
C ILE A 153 15.19 14.58 -0.03
N TYR A 154 14.55 14.24 1.10
CA TYR A 154 15.15 14.48 2.42
C TYR A 154 15.70 13.23 3.14
N PHE A 155 15.36 12.01 2.72
CA PHE A 155 15.64 10.80 3.51
C PHE A 155 16.13 9.63 2.63
N HIS A 156 17.05 8.77 3.10
CA HIS A 156 17.56 7.55 2.43
C HIS A 156 18.38 7.70 1.13
N ASP A 157 19.27 6.72 0.91
CA ASP A 157 19.97 6.52 -0.36
C ASP A 157 19.02 6.16 -1.50
N PHE A 158 19.45 6.47 -2.73
CA PHE A 158 18.66 6.22 -3.94
C PHE A 158 18.27 4.73 -4.10
N SER A 159 19.19 3.81 -3.80
CA SER A 159 18.97 2.36 -3.92
C SER A 159 17.90 1.84 -2.95
N GLN A 160 17.91 2.30 -1.70
CA GLN A 160 16.92 1.94 -0.67
C GLN A 160 15.51 2.40 -1.06
N LYS A 161 15.40 3.60 -1.67
CA LYS A 161 14.13 4.13 -2.22
C LYS A 161 13.64 3.33 -3.42
N LEU A 162 14.54 3.00 -4.34
CA LEU A 162 14.22 2.26 -5.56
C LEU A 162 13.67 0.87 -5.23
N LEU A 163 14.31 0.17 -4.29
CA LEU A 163 13.84 -1.13 -3.83
C LEU A 163 12.47 -1.04 -3.17
N GLY A 164 12.28 -0.11 -2.22
CA GLY A 164 10.98 0.10 -1.59
C GLY A 164 9.86 0.35 -2.61
N THR A 165 10.09 1.27 -3.55
CA THR A 165 9.15 1.58 -4.63
C THR A 165 8.84 0.37 -5.51
N SER A 166 9.85 -0.41 -5.84
CA SER A 166 9.71 -1.62 -6.66
C SER A 166 8.83 -2.66 -5.95
N PHE A 167 8.98 -2.88 -4.64
CA PHE A 167 8.10 -3.74 -3.86
C PHE A 167 6.65 -3.24 -3.87
N GLY A 168 6.44 -1.92 -3.83
CA GLY A 168 5.10 -1.33 -3.87
C GLY A 168 4.41 -1.58 -5.21
N ILE A 169 5.13 -1.35 -6.31
CA ILE A 169 4.65 -1.63 -7.67
C ILE A 169 4.41 -3.13 -7.85
N LEU A 170 5.32 -3.98 -7.37
CA LEU A 170 5.21 -5.43 -7.48
C LEU A 170 3.99 -5.97 -6.73
N GLY A 171 3.77 -5.54 -5.48
CA GLY A 171 2.61 -5.95 -4.70
C GLY A 171 1.29 -5.57 -5.37
N TRP A 172 1.22 -4.38 -5.97
CA TRP A 172 0.08 -3.96 -6.77
C TRP A 172 -0.08 -4.80 -8.04
N TYR A 173 1.02 -5.04 -8.77
CA TYR A 173 0.98 -5.79 -10.03
C TYR A 173 0.52 -7.24 -9.81
N VAL A 174 1.10 -7.92 -8.83
CA VAL A 174 0.76 -9.32 -8.47
C VAL A 174 -0.72 -9.42 -8.08
N THR A 175 -1.25 -8.44 -7.35
CA THR A 175 -2.67 -8.44 -6.97
C THR A 175 -3.56 -8.05 -8.14
N TYR A 176 -3.50 -6.80 -8.58
CA TYR A 176 -4.45 -6.21 -9.54
C TYR A 176 -4.25 -6.62 -11.00
N LYS A 177 -3.09 -7.13 -11.39
CA LYS A 177 -2.82 -7.52 -12.79
C LYS A 177 -2.68 -9.02 -13.01
N GLN A 178 -2.65 -9.81 -11.93
CA GLN A 178 -2.48 -11.26 -12.02
C GLN A 178 -3.53 -11.98 -11.17
N TRP A 179 -3.45 -11.87 -9.84
CA TRP A 179 -4.27 -12.71 -8.96
C TRP A 179 -5.76 -12.32 -8.96
N TYR A 180 -6.07 -11.03 -9.00
CA TYR A 180 -7.45 -10.53 -8.95
C TYR A 180 -8.28 -10.86 -10.20
N LEU A 181 -7.64 -11.42 -11.22
CA LEU A 181 -8.29 -12.01 -12.40
C LEU A 181 -8.91 -13.37 -12.10
N MET A 182 -8.44 -14.05 -11.05
CA MET A 182 -8.83 -15.41 -10.74
C MET A 182 -10.15 -15.47 -9.94
N PRO A 183 -11.00 -16.50 -10.12
CA PRO A 183 -12.31 -16.61 -9.45
C PRO A 183 -12.27 -16.63 -7.92
N TYR A 184 -11.19 -17.17 -7.34
CA TYR A 184 -11.00 -17.33 -5.90
C TYR A 184 -10.41 -16.09 -5.21
N SER A 185 -10.14 -15.03 -5.97
CA SER A 185 -9.59 -13.78 -5.46
C SER A 185 -10.70 -12.82 -4.99
N PRO A 186 -10.35 -11.69 -4.34
CA PRO A 186 -11.26 -10.57 -4.15
C PRO A 186 -11.88 -10.04 -5.45
N GLY A 187 -11.31 -10.36 -6.61
CA GLY A 187 -11.74 -9.94 -7.94
C GLY A 187 -11.17 -8.58 -8.33
N LEU A 188 -11.64 -8.04 -9.45
CA LEU A 188 -11.33 -6.67 -9.89
C LEU A 188 -12.52 -5.73 -9.69
N PRO A 189 -12.27 -4.41 -9.57
CA PRO A 189 -13.32 -3.42 -9.74
C PRO A 189 -13.90 -3.54 -11.17
N LEU A 190 -15.21 -3.30 -11.32
CA LEU A 190 -15.98 -3.61 -12.55
C LEU A 190 -15.37 -3.07 -13.85
N ARG A 191 -14.64 -1.95 -13.80
CA ARG A 191 -13.93 -1.40 -14.96
C ARG A 191 -12.84 -2.34 -15.49
N SER A 192 -12.02 -2.89 -14.62
CA SER A 192 -10.84 -3.68 -15.02
C SER A 192 -11.27 -5.04 -15.58
N ALA A 193 -12.32 -5.64 -15.02
CA ALA A 193 -12.95 -6.85 -15.58
C ALA A 193 -13.43 -6.68 -17.04
N ASN A 194 -14.06 -5.55 -17.39
CA ASN A 194 -14.50 -5.28 -18.77
C ASN A 194 -13.34 -5.02 -19.75
N LYS A 195 -12.22 -4.44 -19.29
CA LYS A 195 -11.03 -4.25 -20.14
C LYS A 195 -10.27 -5.55 -20.38
N GLU A 196 -10.12 -6.40 -19.37
CA GLU A 196 -9.46 -7.71 -19.51
C GLU A 196 -10.33 -8.74 -20.21
N GLY A 197 -11.65 -8.74 -20.00
CA GLY A 197 -12.58 -9.57 -20.78
C GLY A 197 -12.47 -9.29 -22.29
N LYS A 198 -12.32 -8.01 -22.69
CA LYS A 198 -12.05 -7.63 -24.08
C LYS A 198 -10.66 -8.01 -24.59
N ARG A 199 -9.66 -8.11 -23.70
CA ARG A 199 -8.29 -8.51 -24.05
C ARG A 199 -8.13 -10.03 -24.15
N GLY A 200 -8.88 -10.80 -23.36
CA GLY A 200 -8.93 -12.26 -23.40
C GLY A 200 -9.72 -12.82 -24.59
N TYR A 201 -10.66 -12.05 -25.14
CA TYR A 201 -11.41 -12.43 -26.34
C TYR A 201 -10.67 -12.14 -27.67
N ASN A 202 -9.58 -11.36 -27.60
CA ASN A 202 -8.72 -10.98 -28.74
C ASN A 202 -7.39 -11.77 -28.77
N LYS A 203 -7.34 -12.94 -28.12
CA LYS A 203 -6.26 -13.92 -28.23
C LYS A 203 -6.84 -15.23 -28.74
#